data_AF-A0A959SX66-F1
#
_entry.id   AF-A0A959SX66-F1
#
_cell.length_a   1.000
_cell.length_b   1.000
_cell.length_c   1.000
_cell.angle_alpha   90.00
_cell.angle_beta   90.00
_cell.angle_gamma   90.00
#
_symmetry.space_group_name_H-M   'P 1'
#
loop_
_entity.id
_entity.type
_entity.pdbx_description
1 polymer ?
#
loop_
_entity_poly.entity_id
_entity_poly.type
_entity_poly.pdbx_seq_one_letter_code
_entity_poly.pdbx_strand_id
1 'polypeptide(L)'
;LQRNNQLHQENVVQELYSSFTAEEIAAKIAQLITPADIKIPIDVIFQDIDSLHKSCPNNLGDWYFTGNYPTPGGNKVVNKAFMNYMEGKNVRGY
;
A
#
# COMPACT_ATOMS: atom_id res chain seq x y z
N LEU A 1 10.67 0.62 20.29
CA LEU A 1 9.35 1.17 19.89
C LEU A 1 8.24 0.85 20.90
N GLN A 2 7.99 -0.43 21.21
CA GLN A 2 6.93 -0.85 22.14
C GLN A 2 7.12 -0.35 23.58
N ARG A 3 8.37 -0.23 24.05
CA ARG A 3 8.72 0.30 25.38
C ARG A 3 8.43 1.79 25.60
N ASN A 4 8.31 2.57 24.52
CA ASN A 4 8.14 4.03 24.57
C ASN A 4 6.74 4.48 24.09
N ASN A 5 5.83 3.54 23.82
CA ASN A 5 4.49 3.81 23.26
C ASN A 5 4.49 4.58 21.91
N GLN A 6 5.56 4.44 21.13
CA GLN A 6 5.78 5.12 19.84
C GLN A 6 5.54 4.21 18.63
N LEU A 7 4.84 3.08 18.80
CA LEU A 7 4.52 2.16 17.71
C LEU A 7 3.80 2.83 16.52
N HIS A 8 3.13 3.96 16.76
CA HIS A 8 2.45 4.75 15.74
C HIS A 8 3.39 5.64 14.89
N GLN A 9 4.67 5.77 15.26
CA GLN A 9 5.59 6.73 14.66
C GLN A 9 6.43 6.16 13.52
N GLU A 10 6.46 4.84 13.38
CA GLU A 10 7.36 4.18 12.42
C GLU A 10 6.57 3.22 11.54
N ASN A 11 6.67 3.45 10.23
CA ASN A 11 6.05 2.60 9.25
C ASN A 11 6.99 1.42 8.91
N VAL A 12 6.86 0.34 9.67
CA VAL A 12 7.63 -0.89 9.47
C VAL A 12 7.33 -1.58 8.13
N VAL A 13 6.22 -1.27 7.46
CA VAL A 13 5.92 -1.78 6.12
C VAL A 13 6.88 -1.16 5.11
N GLN A 14 7.22 0.12 5.27
CA GLN A 14 8.15 0.80 4.38
C GLN A 14 9.55 0.17 4.42
N GLU A 15 10.01 -0.30 5.59
CA GLU A 15 11.27 -1.03 5.72
C GLU A 15 11.25 -2.35 4.92
N LEU A 16 10.16 -3.11 5.00
CA LEU A 16 10.00 -4.33 4.20
C LEU A 16 10.05 -4.04 2.70
N TYR A 17 9.34 -3.01 2.24
CA TYR A 17 9.32 -2.65 0.82
C TYR A 17 10.67 -2.14 0.33
N SER A 18 11.46 -1.48 1.19
CA SER A 18 12.80 -0.99 0.86
C SER A 18 13.81 -2.10 0.52
N SER A 19 13.49 -3.35 0.87
CA SER A 19 14.30 -4.53 0.54
C SER A 19 14.10 -5.02 -0.89
N PHE A 20 13.19 -4.40 -1.66
CA PHE A 20 12.86 -4.82 -3.02
C PHE A 20 12.86 -3.63 -3.99
N THR A 21 13.22 -3.88 -5.25
CA THR A 21 13.07 -2.86 -6.30
C THR A 21 11.65 -2.84 -6.86
N ALA A 22 11.28 -1.74 -7.54
CA ALA A 22 9.97 -1.63 -8.18
C ALA A 22 9.75 -2.73 -9.23
N GLU A 23 10.80 -3.14 -9.93
CA GLU A 23 10.79 -4.23 -10.92
C GLU A 23 10.56 -5.59 -10.27
N GLU A 24 11.18 -5.86 -9.11
CA GLU A 24 10.96 -7.11 -8.36
C GLU A 24 9.53 -7.21 -7.84
N ILE A 25 8.99 -6.10 -7.33
CA ILE A 25 7.59 -6.00 -6.92
C ILE A 25 6.67 -6.24 -8.12
N ALA A 26 6.95 -5.61 -9.26
CA ALA A 26 6.17 -5.77 -10.48
C ALA A 26 6.18 -7.21 -11.00
N ALA A 27 7.34 -7.85 -11.03
CA ALA A 27 7.49 -9.26 -11.39
C ALA A 27 6.71 -10.17 -10.43
N LYS A 28 6.73 -9.86 -9.12
CA LYS A 28 5.95 -10.60 -8.14
C LYS A 28 4.44 -10.44 -8.33
N ILE A 29 3.98 -9.23 -8.66
CA ILE A 29 2.57 -8.96 -9.00
C ILE A 29 2.18 -9.75 -10.25
N ALA A 30 3.00 -9.72 -11.30
CA ALA A 30 2.77 -10.48 -12.52
C ALA A 30 2.62 -11.98 -12.22
N GLN A 31 3.50 -12.54 -11.38
CA GLN A 31 3.41 -13.92 -10.93
C GLN A 31 2.09 -14.21 -10.18
N LEU A 32 1.64 -13.32 -9.29
CA LEU A 32 0.45 -13.53 -8.47
C LEU A 32 -0.85 -13.46 -9.29
N ILE A 33 -0.92 -12.60 -10.29
CA ILE A 33 -2.13 -12.42 -11.11
C ILE A 33 -2.19 -13.39 -12.29
N THR A 34 -1.07 -14.00 -12.67
CA THR A 34 -1.02 -14.93 -13.80
C THR A 34 -1.66 -16.26 -13.42
N PRO A 35 -2.74 -16.68 -14.10
CA PRO A 35 -3.36 -17.98 -13.89
C PRO A 35 -2.41 -19.13 -14.25
N ALA A 36 -2.53 -20.26 -13.55
CA ALA A 36 -1.61 -21.40 -13.71
C ALA A 36 -1.66 -22.08 -15.09
N ASP A 37 -2.74 -21.91 -15.84
CA ASP A 37 -2.92 -22.45 -17.19
C ASP A 37 -2.26 -21.59 -18.28
N ILE A 38 -1.86 -20.36 -17.96
CA ILE A 38 -1.11 -19.49 -18.87
C ILE A 38 0.37 -19.88 -18.84
N LYS A 39 0.88 -20.28 -20.01
CA LYS A 39 2.29 -20.68 -20.18
C LYS A 39 3.18 -19.62 -20.84
N ILE A 40 2.58 -18.54 -21.34
CA ILE A 40 3.33 -17.42 -21.91
C ILE A 40 3.85 -16.52 -20.79
N PRO A 41 5.06 -15.96 -20.91
CA PRO A 41 5.55 -14.96 -19.97
C PRO A 41 4.59 -13.75 -19.96
N ILE A 42 4.21 -13.31 -18.76
CA ILE A 42 3.39 -12.13 -18.53
C ILE A 42 4.21 -11.16 -17.68
N ASP A 43 4.32 -9.93 -18.16
CA ASP A 43 4.91 -8.82 -17.42
C ASP A 43 3.84 -7.78 -17.11
N VAL A 44 3.96 -7.14 -15.94
CA VAL A 44 3.12 -6.00 -15.56
C VAL A 44 3.99 -4.77 -15.55
N ILE A 45 3.61 -3.79 -16.37
CA ILE A 45 4.35 -2.53 -16.52
C ILE A 45 3.66 -1.45 -15.67
N PHE A 46 4.43 -0.86 -14.77
CA PHE A 46 4.03 0.30 -13.98
C PHE A 46 4.77 1.55 -14.44
N GLN A 47 4.16 2.72 -14.20
CA GLN A 47 4.89 3.98 -14.31
C GLN A 47 5.92 4.08 -13.19
N ASP A 48 7.06 4.71 -13.47
CA ASP A 48 8.00 5.10 -12.43
C ASP A 48 7.35 6.09 -11.45
N ILE A 49 7.80 6.04 -10.20
CA ILE A 49 7.21 6.83 -9.10
C ILE A 49 7.26 8.34 -9.41
N ASP A 50 8.37 8.81 -9.96
CA ASP A 50 8.54 10.23 -10.31
C ASP A 50 7.55 10.67 -11.39
N SER A 51 7.34 9.85 -12.43
CA SER A 51 6.37 10.14 -13.48
C SER A 51 4.92 10.01 -13.00
N LEU A 52 4.65 9.08 -12.08
CA LEU A 52 3.35 8.99 -11.41
C LEU A 52 3.05 10.28 -10.64
N HIS A 53 4.00 10.78 -9.84
CA HIS A 53 3.86 12.02 -9.09
C HIS A 53 3.69 13.24 -10.01
N LYS A 54 4.39 13.29 -11.14
CA LYS A 54 4.21 14.34 -12.16
C LYS A 54 2.83 14.29 -12.81
N SER A 55 2.32 13.09 -13.08
CA SER A 55 1.02 12.90 -13.74
C SER A 55 -0.15 13.18 -12.81
N CYS A 56 -0.01 12.83 -11.53
CA CYS A 56 -1.06 12.92 -10.51
C CYS A 56 -0.56 13.63 -9.23
N PRO A 57 -0.22 14.93 -9.28
CA PRO A 57 0.46 15.63 -8.17
C PRO A 57 -0.37 15.71 -6.88
N ASN A 58 -1.70 15.64 -7.00
CA ASN A 58 -2.62 15.66 -5.84
C ASN A 58 -3.06 14.26 -5.39
N ASN A 59 -2.70 13.21 -6.14
CA ASN A 59 -3.12 11.83 -5.90
C ASN A 59 -1.94 10.90 -6.16
N LEU A 60 -0.92 10.97 -5.31
CA LEU A 60 0.38 10.35 -5.55
C LEU A 60 0.30 8.82 -5.68
N GLY A 61 -0.55 8.15 -4.89
CA GLY A 61 -0.90 6.73 -5.07
C GLY A 61 0.27 5.74 -5.02
N ASP A 62 1.43 6.17 -4.54
CA ASP A 62 2.71 5.48 -4.61
C ASP A 62 2.93 4.44 -3.51
N TRP A 63 2.04 4.41 -2.52
CA TRP A 63 2.10 3.50 -1.36
C TRP A 63 2.18 2.01 -1.73
N TYR A 64 1.78 1.62 -2.95
CA TYR A 64 1.86 0.25 -3.45
C TYR A 64 3.30 -0.18 -3.76
N PHE A 65 4.19 0.80 -3.95
CA PHE A 65 5.60 0.59 -4.29
C PHE A 65 6.52 1.07 -3.17
N THR A 66 6.17 2.17 -2.50
CA THR A 66 7.00 2.75 -1.43
C THR A 66 6.76 2.08 -0.08
N GLY A 67 5.70 1.28 0.06
CA GLY A 67 5.29 0.74 1.36
C GLY A 67 4.87 1.83 2.35
N ASN A 68 4.59 3.05 1.88
CA ASN A 68 4.05 4.15 2.71
C ASN A 68 2.59 3.88 3.10
N TYR A 69 2.38 2.78 3.81
CA TYR A 69 1.09 2.26 4.24
C TYR A 69 1.21 1.66 5.65
N PRO A 70 0.26 1.93 6.57
CA PRO A 70 -0.90 2.80 6.39
C PRO A 70 -0.51 4.28 6.45
N THR A 71 -1.06 5.09 5.54
CA THR A 71 -0.89 6.55 5.62
C THR A 71 -1.64 7.13 6.82
N PRO A 72 -1.31 8.34 7.30
CA PRO A 72 -2.08 9.01 8.36
C PRO A 72 -3.58 9.11 8.03
N GLY A 73 -3.93 9.35 6.76
CA GLY A 73 -5.32 9.34 6.29
C GLY A 73 -5.95 7.94 6.36
N GLY A 74 -5.22 6.91 5.92
CA GLY A 74 -5.66 5.51 6.03
C GLY A 74 -5.91 5.08 7.47
N ASN A 75 -5.00 5.43 8.39
CA ASN A 75 -5.14 5.18 9.83
C ASN A 75 -6.39 5.84 10.40
N LYS A 76 -6.71 7.07 9.98
CA LYS A 76 -7.95 7.74 10.40
C LYS A 76 -9.20 6.99 9.92
N VAL A 77 -9.22 6.56 8.66
CA VAL A 77 -10.37 5.85 8.08
C VAL A 77 -10.57 4.49 8.73
N VAL A 78 -9.50 3.70 8.95
CA VAL A 78 -9.62 2.37 9.57
C VAL A 78 -10.07 2.46 11.03
N ASN A 79 -9.54 3.43 11.80
CA ASN A 79 -9.96 3.65 13.18
C ASN A 79 -11.43 4.07 13.27
N LYS A 80 -11.89 4.94 12.35
CA LYS A 80 -13.30 5.34 12.28
C LYS A 80 -14.21 4.18 11.88
N ALA A 81 -13.78 3.36 10.91
CA ALA A 81 -14.50 2.14 10.54
C ALA A 81 -14.61 1.16 11.71
N PHE A 82 -13.53 0.98 12.49
CA PHE A 82 -13.52 0.13 13.68
C PHE A 82 -14.49 0.66 14.75
N MET A 83 -14.46 1.96 15.07
CA MET A 83 -15.41 2.56 16.01
C MET A 83 -16.86 2.38 15.54
N ASN A 84 -17.15 2.64 14.27
CA ASN A 84 -18.50 2.45 13.71
C ASN A 84 -18.98 1.01 13.87
N TYR A 85 -18.11 0.02 13.59
CA TYR A 85 -18.41 -1.40 13.77
C TYR A 85 -18.74 -1.72 15.23
N MET A 86 -17.90 -1.28 16.16
CA MET A 86 -18.09 -1.51 17.60
C MET A 86 -19.37 -0.84 18.15
N GLU A 87 -19.74 0.31 17.58
CA GLU A 87 -20.93 1.06 17.97
C GLU A 87 -22.20 0.66 17.18
N GLY A 88 -22.12 -0.33 16.28
CA GLY A 88 -23.24 -0.78 15.45
C GLY A 88 -23.73 0.25 14.44
N LYS A 89 -22.91 1.26 14.10
CA LYS A 89 -23.24 2.32 13.15
C LYS A 89 -22.98 1.85 11.73
N ASN A 90 -24.03 1.74 10.92
CA ASN A 90 -23.91 1.41 9.50
C ASN A 90 -23.62 2.67 8.65
N VAL A 91 -22.47 3.29 8.88
CA VAL A 91 -22.00 4.47 8.13
C VAL A 91 -20.57 4.26 7.63
N ARG A 92 -20.25 4.87 6.49
CA ARG A 92 -18.91 4.74 5.90
C ARG A 92 -17.85 5.40 6.80
N GLY A 93 -16.67 4.78 6.85
CA GLY A 93 -15.53 5.24 7.65
C GLY A 93 -14.79 6.45 7.05
N TYR A 94 -15.07 6.79 5.79
CA TYR A 94 -14.54 7.96 5.09
C TYR A 94 -15.63 9.02 4.92
#